data_AF-V4SX43-F1
#
_entry.id   AF-V4SX43-F1
#
_cell.length_a   1.000
_cell.length_b   1.000
_cell.length_c   1.000
_cell.angle_alpha   90.00
_cell.angle_beta   90.00
_cell.angle_gamma   90.00
#
_symmetry.space_group_name_H-M   'P 1'
#
loop_
_entity.id
_entity.type
_entity.pdbx_description
1 polymer ?
#
loop_
_entity_poly.entity_id
_entity_poly.type
_entity_poly.pdbx_seq_one_letter_code
_entity_poly.pdbx_strand_id
1 'polypeptide(L)'
;MRPLYTPIYRCVHGQQIVKLEFPAGTSLYGTGEVSGQLERTGKRIFTWNTDSWGYGTGTTSLYQSHPWVLAVLPSGEALGVLADTTRRCEGFLVNLILFKYYCWVFFL
;
A
#
# COMPACT_ATOMS: atom_id res chain seq x y z
N MET A 1 -21.81 7.22 12.45
CA MET A 1 -20.41 7.65 12.69
C MET A 1 -19.79 8.01 11.34
N ARG A 2 -19.10 9.14 11.19
CA ARG A 2 -18.45 9.52 9.92
C ARG A 2 -17.02 8.96 9.91
N PRO A 3 -16.53 8.36 8.80
CA PRO A 3 -15.16 7.86 8.74
C PRO A 3 -14.14 9.02 8.83
N LEU A 4 -13.03 8.78 9.52
CA LEU A 4 -11.94 9.76 9.69
C LEU A 4 -11.26 10.10 8.35
N TYR A 5 -11.09 9.09 7.49
CA TYR A 5 -10.58 9.22 6.14
C TYR A 5 -11.60 8.69 5.14
N THR A 6 -11.86 9.46 4.08
CA THR A 6 -12.76 9.03 3.00
C THR A 6 -11.94 8.73 1.75
N PRO A 7 -11.91 7.48 1.27
CA PRO A 7 -11.17 7.14 0.06
C PRO A 7 -11.85 7.72 -1.17
N ILE A 8 -11.05 8.19 -2.13
CA ILE A 8 -11.53 8.56 -3.46
C ILE A 8 -11.32 7.37 -4.37
N TYR A 9 -12.41 6.87 -4.96
CA TYR A 9 -12.40 5.75 -5.90
C TYR A 9 -12.62 6.23 -7.34
N ARG A 10 -11.88 5.64 -8.29
CA ARG A 10 -12.11 5.76 -9.72
C ARG A 10 -11.89 4.42 -10.42
N CYS A 11 -12.63 4.17 -11.49
CA CYS A 11 -12.37 3.04 -12.39
C CYS A 11 -11.91 3.58 -13.75
N VAL A 12 -10.76 3.12 -14.23
CA VAL A 12 -10.17 3.54 -15.52
C VAL A 12 -9.74 2.29 -16.27
N HIS A 13 -10.28 2.07 -17.47
CA HIS A 13 -9.99 0.88 -18.30
C HIS A 13 -10.14 -0.45 -17.54
N GLY A 14 -11.15 -0.57 -16.67
CA GLY A 14 -11.38 -1.77 -15.84
C GLY A 14 -10.44 -1.93 -14.64
N GLN A 15 -9.55 -0.97 -14.40
CA GLN A 15 -8.69 -0.92 -13.22
C GLN A 15 -9.29 0.01 -12.17
N GLN A 16 -9.36 -0.47 -10.93
CA GLN A 16 -9.75 0.35 -9.80
C GLN A 16 -8.55 1.18 -9.33
N ILE A 17 -8.81 2.41 -8.93
CA ILE A 17 -7.84 3.34 -8.39
C ILE A 17 -8.44 3.89 -7.11
N VAL A 18 -7.77 3.65 -5.99
CA VAL A 18 -8.18 4.19 -4.69
C VAL A 18 -7.12 5.20 -4.24
N LYS A 19 -7.56 6.35 -3.75
CA LYS A 19 -6.68 7.37 -3.21
C LYS A 19 -7.10 7.70 -1.78
N LEU A 20 -6.13 7.64 -0.88
CA LEU A 20 -6.24 8.11 0.49
C LEU A 20 -5.17 9.15 0.73
N GLU A 21 -5.58 10.32 1.21
CA GLU A 21 -4.67 11.40 1.57
C GLU A 21 -4.44 11.40 3.06
N PHE A 22 -3.16 11.40 3.45
CA PHE A 22 -2.74 11.51 4.84
C PHE A 22 -2.06 12.87 5.07
N PRO A 23 -2.05 13.39 6.31
CA PRO A 23 -1.35 14.62 6.63
C PRO A 23 0.15 14.50 6.38
N ALA A 24 0.80 15.64 6.11
CA ALA A 24 2.25 15.68 6.00
C ALA A 24 2.92 15.21 7.30
N GLY A 25 4.00 14.42 7.16
CA GLY A 25 4.68 13.78 8.30
C GLY A 25 4.13 12.41 8.67
N THR A 26 3.10 11.90 7.98
CA THR A 26 2.71 10.50 8.09
C THR A 26 3.82 9.58 7.57
N SER A 27 4.20 8.60 8.36
CA SER A 27 5.10 7.52 7.94
C SER A 27 4.31 6.26 7.59
N LEU A 28 4.75 5.56 6.54
CA LEU A 28 4.06 4.40 5.98
C LEU A 28 4.91 3.13 6.13
N TYR A 29 4.28 2.03 6.52
CA TYR A 29 4.93 0.73 6.76
C TYR A 29 4.08 -0.43 6.21
N GLY A 30 4.60 -1.65 6.27
CA GLY A 30 3.88 -2.86 5.86
C GLY A 30 4.37 -3.40 4.52
N THR A 31 3.44 -3.80 3.64
CA THR A 31 3.66 -4.37 2.30
C THR A 31 4.22 -5.79 2.24
N GLY A 32 4.50 -6.40 3.40
CA GLY A 32 4.85 -7.82 3.49
C GLY A 32 6.34 -8.10 3.54
N GLU A 33 6.79 -9.08 2.77
CA GLU A 33 8.20 -9.41 2.62
C GLU A 33 8.81 -8.51 1.54
N VAL A 34 9.67 -7.59 1.96
CA VAL A 34 10.19 -6.52 1.11
C VAL A 34 11.61 -6.17 1.47
N SER A 35 12.43 -5.84 0.47
CA SER A 35 13.83 -5.47 0.67
C SER A 35 13.99 -4.01 1.14
N GLY A 36 15.16 -3.68 1.68
CA GLY A 36 15.52 -2.31 2.06
C GLY A 36 14.96 -1.87 3.42
N GLN A 37 14.76 -0.56 3.58
CA GLN A 37 14.32 0.04 4.84
C GLN A 37 12.87 -0.36 5.20
N LEU A 38 12.60 -0.43 6.51
CA LEU A 38 11.27 -0.74 7.04
C LEU A 38 10.24 0.32 6.63
N GLU A 39 10.61 1.59 6.74
CA GLU A 39 9.76 2.69 6.31
C GLU A 39 9.62 2.71 4.79
N ARG A 40 8.37 2.83 4.34
CA ARG A 40 7.96 2.77 2.94
C ARG A 40 7.48 4.10 2.39
N THR A 41 7.49 5.16 3.19
CA THR A 41 7.20 6.53 2.74
C THR A 41 8.09 6.89 1.54
N GLY A 42 7.49 7.44 0.48
CA GLY A 42 8.19 7.75 -0.77
C GLY A 42 8.38 6.58 -1.73
N LYS A 43 8.03 5.34 -1.36
CA LYS A 43 8.35 4.15 -2.16
C LYS A 43 7.20 3.73 -3.07
N ARG A 44 7.55 3.25 -4.27
CA ARG A 44 6.65 2.50 -5.14
C ARG A 44 6.82 1.02 -4.86
N ILE A 45 5.72 0.31 -4.63
CA ILE A 45 5.72 -1.11 -4.28
C ILE A 45 4.79 -1.90 -5.19
N PHE A 46 5.13 -3.17 -5.41
CA PHE A 46 4.31 -4.11 -6.16
C PHE A 46 4.04 -5.35 -5.31
N THR A 47 2.76 -5.68 -5.13
CA THR A 47 2.36 -6.93 -4.50
C THR A 47 2.25 -7.98 -5.60
N TRP A 48 3.41 -8.56 -5.94
CA TRP A 48 3.54 -9.63 -6.91
C TRP A 48 4.66 -10.56 -6.48
N ASN A 49 4.40 -11.87 -6.46
CA ASN A 49 5.42 -12.83 -6.05
C ASN A 49 6.36 -13.10 -7.21
N THR A 50 7.66 -13.00 -6.96
CA THR A 50 8.72 -13.31 -7.93
C THR A 50 9.76 -14.21 -7.29
N ASP A 51 10.23 -15.22 -8.03
CA ASP A 51 11.41 -15.97 -7.59
C ASP A 51 12.64 -15.05 -7.69
N SER A 52 13.13 -14.61 -6.53
CA SER A 52 14.07 -13.49 -6.40
C SER A 52 15.37 -13.94 -5.74
N TRP A 53 15.98 -15.00 -6.30
CA TRP A 53 17.24 -15.54 -5.79
C TRP A 53 18.36 -14.48 -5.81
N GLY A 54 19.11 -14.35 -4.71
CA GLY A 54 20.18 -13.35 -4.58
C GLY A 54 19.69 -11.90 -4.46
N TYR A 55 18.47 -11.67 -3.96
CA TYR A 55 17.89 -10.33 -3.82
C TYR A 55 18.78 -9.38 -3.01
N GLY A 56 18.70 -8.09 -3.36
CA GLY A 56 19.39 -7.00 -2.67
C GLY A 56 18.42 -5.96 -2.16
N THR A 57 18.95 -4.88 -1.60
CA THR A 57 18.16 -3.79 -1.00
C THR A 57 17.30 -2.99 -1.99
N GLY A 58 17.55 -3.15 -3.30
CA GLY A 58 16.77 -2.53 -4.37
C GLY A 58 15.70 -3.44 -5.00
N THR A 59 15.60 -4.70 -4.57
CA THR A 59 14.67 -5.67 -5.16
C THR A 59 13.23 -5.32 -4.78
N THR A 60 12.36 -5.07 -5.76
CA THR A 60 11.02 -4.49 -5.53
C THR A 60 9.93 -5.49 -5.14
N SER A 61 10.11 -6.76 -5.47
CA SER A 61 9.16 -7.85 -5.23
C SER A 61 9.93 -9.10 -4.81
N LEU A 62 9.42 -9.82 -3.81
CA LEU A 62 10.03 -11.03 -3.26
C LEU A 62 9.01 -12.18 -3.31
N TYR A 63 9.04 -13.08 -2.34
CA TYR A 63 8.28 -14.32 -2.38
C TYR A 63 6.87 -14.20 -1.81
N GLN A 64 6.58 -13.13 -1.06
CA GLN A 64 5.27 -12.90 -0.45
C GLN A 64 4.69 -11.52 -0.77
N SER A 65 3.38 -11.49 -0.99
CA SER A 65 2.63 -10.26 -1.28
C SER A 65 1.58 -10.03 -0.20
N HIS A 66 1.72 -8.92 0.54
CA HIS A 66 0.73 -8.50 1.52
C HIS A 66 0.23 -7.10 1.17
N PRO A 67 -0.94 -6.95 0.52
CA PRO A 67 -1.50 -5.67 0.06
C PRO A 67 -2.10 -4.85 1.20
N TRP A 68 -1.28 -4.59 2.21
CA TRP A 68 -1.61 -3.88 3.45
C TRP A 68 -0.57 -2.79 3.74
N VAL A 69 -1.04 -1.66 4.26
CA VAL A 69 -0.22 -0.53 4.69
C VAL A 69 -0.64 -0.09 6.10
N LEU A 70 0.34 0.12 6.97
CA LEU A 70 0.17 0.82 8.23
C LEU A 70 0.59 2.28 8.05
N ALA A 71 -0.31 3.22 8.32
CA ALA A 71 -0.03 4.65 8.36
C ALA A 71 0.07 5.12 9.81
N VAL A 72 1.19 5.74 10.17
CA VAL A 72 1.37 6.37 11.49
C VAL A 72 1.35 7.88 11.29
N LEU A 73 0.35 8.53 11.87
CA LEU A 73 0.13 9.97 11.78
C LEU A 73 1.14 10.76 12.62
N PRO A 74 1.35 12.06 12.33
CA PRO A 74 2.20 12.93 13.15
C PRO A 74 1.75 13.01 14.62
N SER A 75 0.46 12.78 14.90
CA SER A 75 -0.11 12.70 16.24
C SER A 75 0.27 11.42 17.00
N GLY A 76 0.86 10.43 16.32
CA GLY A 76 1.12 9.08 16.85
C GLY A 76 -0.05 8.10 16.68
N GLU A 77 -1.20 8.56 16.20
CA GLU A 77 -2.32 7.68 15.84
C GLU A 77 -1.96 6.80 14.64
N ALA A 78 -2.50 5.58 14.59
CA ALA A 78 -2.22 4.64 13.52
C ALA A 78 -3.50 4.20 12.82
N LEU A 79 -3.41 4.02 11.50
CA LEU A 79 -4.49 3.48 10.66
C LEU A 79 -3.98 2.36 9.78
N GLY A 80 -4.78 1.31 9.67
CA GLY A 80 -4.57 0.24 8.74
C GLY A 80 -5.32 0.43 7.43
N VAL A 81 -4.66 0.18 6.29
CA VAL A 81 -5.31 0.10 4.99
C VAL A 81 -5.01 -1.26 4.37
N LEU A 82 -6.03 -2.10 4.24
CA LEU A 82 -5.94 -3.39 3.56
C LEU A 82 -6.69 -3.31 2.23
N ALA A 83 -6.03 -3.71 1.16
CA ALA A 83 -6.75 -4.18 -0.01
C ALA A 83 -6.98 -5.65 0.04
N ASP A 84 -8.25 -6.01 0.08
CA ASP A 84 -8.63 -7.39 -0.12
C ASP A 84 -8.64 -7.73 -1.60
N THR A 85 -7.50 -8.21 -2.09
CA THR A 85 -7.34 -8.72 -3.46
C THR A 85 -6.19 -9.71 -3.54
N THR A 86 -6.37 -10.75 -4.35
CA THR A 86 -5.30 -11.69 -4.71
C THR A 86 -4.57 -11.28 -5.99
N ARG A 87 -5.04 -10.21 -6.66
CA ARG A 87 -4.47 -9.74 -7.93
C ARG A 87 -3.26 -8.84 -7.69
N ARG A 88 -2.42 -8.71 -8.72
CA ARG A 88 -1.28 -7.79 -8.70
C ARG A 88 -1.74 -6.37 -8.41
N CYS A 89 -1.19 -5.77 -7.37
CA CYS A 89 -1.45 -4.38 -6.98
C CYS A 89 -0.16 -3.54 -7.03
N GLU A 90 -0.32 -2.23 -7.10
CA GLU A 90 0.78 -1.28 -7.20
C GLU A 90 0.56 -0.09 -6.27
N GLY A 91 1.35 0.06 -5.22
CA GLY A 91 1.22 1.17 -4.27
C GLY A 91 2.23 2.29 -4.56
N PHE A 92 1.80 3.56 -4.43
CA PHE A 92 2.70 4.73 -4.38
C PHE A 92 2.60 5.35 -2.99
N LEU A 93 3.48 4.93 -2.09
CA LEU A 93 3.40 5.21 -0.66
C LEU A 93 3.90 6.62 -0.33
N VAL A 94 3.23 7.62 -0.91
CA VAL A 94 3.30 9.04 -0.57
C VAL A 94 1.91 9.49 -0.16
N ASN A 95 0.95 9.43 -1.08
CA ASN A 95 -0.44 9.92 -0.94
C ASN A 95 -1.45 9.05 -1.72
N LEU A 96 -1.09 7.82 -2.10
CA LEU A 96 -1.88 7.01 -3.06
C LEU A 96 -1.66 5.50 -2.88
N ILE A 97 -2.74 4.74 -2.69
CA ILE A 97 -2.66 3.28 -2.70
C ILE A 97 -3.45 2.74 -3.90
N LEU A 98 -2.76 2.43 -5.00
CA LEU A 98 -3.37 2.00 -6.26
C LEU A 98 -3.58 0.48 -6.28
N PHE A 99 -4.81 0.05 -6.02
CA PHE A 99 -5.18 -1.36 -6.15
C PHE A 99 -5.70 -1.66 -7.55
N LYS A 100 -4.81 -2.14 -8.43
CA LYS A 100 -5.22 -2.65 -9.74
C LYS A 100 -6.03 -3.94 -9.55
N TYR A 101 -7.31 -3.84 -9.94
CA TYR A 101 -8.36 -4.88 -10.00
C TYR A 101 -9.11 -5.21 -8.70
N TYR A 102 -10.45 -5.19 -8.80
CA TYR A 102 -11.47 -5.63 -7.84
C TYR A 102 -10.97 -5.73 -6.40
N CYS A 103 -10.93 -4.60 -5.71
CA CYS A 103 -10.41 -4.50 -4.37
C CYS A 103 -11.43 -3.79 -3.48
N TRP A 104 -11.74 -4.40 -2.35
CA TRP A 104 -12.38 -3.73 -1.23
C TRP A 104 -11.29 -3.17 -0.33
N VAL A 105 -11.34 -1.87 -0.07
CA VAL A 105 -10.41 -1.21 0.85
C VAL A 105 -11.05 -1.14 2.21
N PHE A 106 -10.42 -1.80 3.19
CA PHE A 106 -10.85 -1.81 4.58
C PHE A 106 -9.92 -0.95 5.42
N PHE A 107 -10.55 -0.23 6.36
CA PHE A 107 -9.84 0.44 7.45
C PHE A 107 -9.79 -0.52 8.63
N LEU A 108 -8.59 -0.82 9.10
CA LEU A 108 -8.34 -1.61 10.30
C LEU A 108 -7.81 -0.71 11.41
#